data_AF-A0A455X1K4-F1
#
_entry.id   AF-A0A455X1K4-F1
#
_cell.length_a   1.000
_cell.length_b   1.000
_cell.length_c   1.000
_cell.angle_alpha   90.00
_cell.angle_beta   90.00
_cell.angle_gamma   90.00
#
_symmetry.space_group_name_H-M   'P 1'
#
loop_
_entity.id
_entity.type
_entity.pdbx_description
1 polymer ?
#
loop_
_entity_poly.entity_id
_entity_poly.type
_entity_poly.pdbx_seq_one_letter_code
_entity_poly.pdbx_strand_id
1 'polypeptide(L)'
;MSKVTMTFGSLLKVLDGWFDKPLAELPGALRHRVETDYSPMPWDNVSPGNRRSVAEQWDCQHDPAMENERQYWWDFYIRMDELKKQIETWTAIAIPTATDLAQKETRLAELQRELANMKKEEKQPYRNPTGHQCNSNGKQASVTTNSAGKPEYIAYPKAMKLFANRLEATPEELAAGLFFGPGLELGGITAYLNANELDPPPRFYYANYVGSFDYLAPLMSCWFLAEEIANFQPTERYITGNALIERWSKQPNIQPVAYILAKIAESRLMDCQPIYGRTEATVSGAGSFPPLETGLFPLSHIEEIEASDFGSDKLDRSNFVKPLNAPINALSKGEFLVKKTRIDAMSAEIEEVILELGKQATPYEIMQKLKNRA
;
A
#
# COMPACT_ATOMS: atom_id res chain seq x y z
N MET A 1 -3.96 -17.81 31.23
CA MET A 1 -2.95 -17.07 30.43
C MET A 1 -3.35 -15.62 30.43
N SER A 2 -2.51 -14.74 30.97
CA SER A 2 -2.79 -13.30 31.02
C SER A 2 -2.77 -12.75 29.60
N LYS A 3 -3.86 -12.09 29.16
CA LYS A 3 -3.85 -11.25 27.95
C LYS A 3 -2.86 -10.14 28.24
N VAL A 4 -1.68 -10.18 27.62
CA VAL A 4 -0.81 -9.01 27.57
C VAL A 4 -1.55 -7.98 26.71
N THR A 5 -2.24 -7.05 27.37
CA THR A 5 -2.70 -5.83 26.73
C THR A 5 -1.45 -5.03 26.39
N MET A 6 -0.98 -5.16 25.15
CA MET A 6 0.02 -4.24 24.58
C MET A 6 -0.55 -2.84 24.74
N THR A 7 0.01 -2.09 25.67
CA THR A 7 -0.45 -0.72 25.96
C THR A 7 0.06 0.15 24.82
N PHE A 8 -0.81 0.94 24.20
CA PHE A 8 -0.40 1.86 23.13
C PHE A 8 0.72 2.77 23.62
N GLY A 9 1.86 2.71 22.94
CA GLY A 9 3.00 3.59 23.15
C GLY A 9 3.14 4.51 21.96
N SER A 10 2.86 5.80 22.14
CA SER A 10 3.06 6.81 21.09
C SER A 10 4.53 6.82 20.63
N LEU A 11 4.77 6.60 19.34
CA LEU A 11 6.09 6.73 18.71
C LEU A 11 6.63 8.13 18.85
N LEU A 12 5.78 9.15 18.66
CA LEU A 12 6.18 10.54 18.74
C LEU A 12 6.77 10.86 20.12
N LYS A 13 6.11 10.36 21.18
CA LYS A 13 6.55 10.57 22.56
C LYS A 13 7.78 9.76 22.92
N VAL A 14 7.84 8.47 22.55
CA VAL A 14 8.98 7.61 22.97
C VAL A 14 10.27 7.93 22.21
N LEU A 15 10.17 8.52 21.01
CA LEU A 15 11.31 8.96 20.22
C LEU A 15 11.68 10.43 20.44
N ASP A 16 11.01 11.13 21.35
CA ASP A 16 11.34 12.52 21.65
C ASP A 16 12.78 12.64 22.17
N GLY A 17 13.54 13.60 21.62
CA GLY A 17 14.97 13.75 21.85
C GLY A 17 15.88 12.78 21.06
N TRP A 18 15.33 11.80 20.32
CA TRP A 18 16.11 10.83 19.53
C TRP A 18 16.03 11.07 18.02
N PHE A 19 15.12 11.92 17.54
CA PHE A 19 14.92 12.17 16.10
C PHE A 19 16.19 12.62 15.36
N ASP A 20 17.11 13.31 16.02
CA ASP A 20 18.37 13.77 15.42
C ASP A 20 19.50 12.72 15.45
N LYS A 21 19.23 11.50 15.97
CA LYS A 21 20.24 10.46 16.19
C LYS A 21 20.19 9.36 15.14
N PRO A 22 21.32 8.78 14.70
CA PRO A 22 21.32 7.62 13.83
C PRO A 22 20.78 6.37 14.56
N LEU A 23 20.29 5.37 13.82
CA LEU A 23 19.68 4.15 14.36
C LEU A 23 20.62 3.42 15.35
N ALA A 24 21.92 3.45 15.05
CA ALA A 24 22.96 2.86 15.87
C ALA A 24 23.12 3.51 17.26
N GLU A 25 22.69 4.77 17.45
CA GLU A 25 22.73 5.48 18.73
C GLU A 25 21.46 5.26 19.57
N LEU A 26 20.38 4.72 18.98
CA LEU A 26 19.14 4.49 19.73
C LEU A 26 19.32 3.35 20.76
N PRO A 27 18.77 3.50 21.97
CA PRO A 27 18.64 2.42 22.94
C PRO A 27 17.95 1.21 22.32
N GLY A 28 18.34 0.00 22.70
CA GLY A 28 17.87 -1.24 22.05
C GLY A 28 16.34 -1.36 21.93
N ALA A 29 15.59 -0.92 22.95
CA ALA A 29 14.13 -0.92 22.92
C ALA A 29 13.55 0.07 21.88
N LEU A 30 14.15 1.26 21.74
CA LEU A 30 13.73 2.24 20.74
C LEU A 30 14.17 1.83 19.33
N ARG A 31 15.35 1.23 19.20
CA ARG A 31 15.82 0.67 17.92
C ARG A 31 14.85 -0.37 17.38
N HIS A 32 14.45 -1.33 18.22
CA HIS A 32 13.50 -2.38 17.81
C HIS A 32 12.15 -1.79 17.38
N ARG A 33 11.66 -0.77 18.10
CA ARG A 33 10.45 -0.04 17.71
C ARG A 33 10.60 0.63 16.35
N VAL A 34 11.70 1.32 16.11
CA VAL A 34 11.96 1.95 14.82
C VAL A 34 12.04 0.92 13.69
N GLU A 35 12.78 -0.18 13.87
CA GLU A 35 12.89 -1.24 12.86
C GLU A 35 11.53 -1.89 12.52
N THR A 36 10.62 -1.98 13.48
CA THR A 36 9.30 -2.59 13.29
C THR A 36 8.27 -1.61 12.76
N ASP A 37 8.23 -0.40 13.33
CA ASP A 37 7.12 0.53 13.18
C ASP A 37 7.35 1.60 12.11
N TYR A 38 8.60 1.85 11.69
CA TYR A 38 8.90 2.80 10.61
C TYR A 38 8.88 2.17 9.23
N SER A 39 8.75 0.84 9.13
CA SER A 39 8.70 0.14 7.84
C SER A 39 7.58 0.72 6.94
N PRO A 40 7.86 1.04 5.66
CA PRO A 40 9.07 0.71 4.89
C PRO A 40 10.20 1.75 4.95
N MET A 41 10.07 2.83 5.75
CA MET A 41 11.00 3.96 5.77
C MET A 41 12.24 3.65 6.62
N PRO A 42 13.45 3.53 6.03
CA PRO A 42 14.66 3.26 6.79
C PRO A 42 15.03 4.50 7.61
N TRP A 43 15.12 4.36 8.94
CA TRP A 43 15.36 5.47 9.87
C TRP A 43 16.51 6.39 9.47
N ASP A 44 17.66 5.82 9.12
CA ASP A 44 18.86 6.57 8.77
C ASP A 44 18.75 7.33 7.44
N ASN A 45 17.81 6.92 6.58
CA ASN A 45 17.53 7.57 5.31
C ASN A 45 16.41 8.61 5.43
N VAL A 46 15.87 8.82 6.64
CA VAL A 46 14.86 9.84 6.95
C VAL A 46 15.52 10.98 7.71
N SER A 47 15.36 12.21 7.24
CA SER A 47 15.80 13.41 7.96
C SER A 47 15.08 13.58 9.32
N PRO A 48 15.72 14.20 10.33
CA PRO A 48 15.16 14.28 11.69
C PRO A 48 13.76 14.90 11.80
N GLY A 49 13.53 16.01 11.10
CA GLY A 49 12.22 16.67 11.07
C GLY A 49 11.11 15.79 10.47
N ASN A 50 11.47 14.88 9.56
CA ASN A 50 10.52 13.99 8.90
C ASN A 50 10.34 12.66 9.62
N ARG A 51 11.35 12.18 10.37
CA ARG A 51 11.14 11.08 11.34
C ARG A 51 10.01 11.44 12.31
N ARG A 52 9.97 12.70 12.77
CA ARG A 52 8.86 13.19 13.58
C ARG A 52 7.50 13.07 12.88
N SER A 53 7.42 13.44 11.60
CA SER A 53 6.19 13.29 10.81
C SER A 53 5.77 11.83 10.61
N VAL A 54 6.71 10.90 10.43
CA VAL A 54 6.42 9.45 10.36
C VAL A 54 5.88 8.94 11.69
N ALA A 55 6.49 9.34 12.82
CA ALA A 55 5.98 9.01 14.14
C ALA A 55 4.57 9.58 14.40
N GLU A 56 4.31 10.82 13.98
CA GLU A 56 2.98 11.43 14.04
C GLU A 56 1.96 10.63 13.23
N GLN A 57 2.30 10.24 12.00
CA GLN A 57 1.45 9.44 11.13
C GLN A 57 1.14 8.07 11.74
N TRP A 58 2.17 7.40 12.28
CA TRP A 58 1.99 6.11 12.95
C TRP A 58 1.11 6.23 14.19
N ASP A 59 1.28 7.28 15.00
CA ASP A 59 0.45 7.53 16.18
C ASP A 59 -1.01 7.74 15.78
N CYS A 60 -1.29 8.54 14.75
CA CYS A 60 -2.66 8.69 14.23
C CYS A 60 -3.28 7.34 13.78
N GLN A 61 -2.48 6.45 13.19
CA GLN A 61 -2.94 5.13 12.74
C GLN A 61 -3.18 4.14 13.89
N HIS A 62 -2.42 4.21 14.98
CA HIS A 62 -2.39 3.16 16.01
C HIS A 62 -2.93 3.60 17.38
N ASP A 63 -3.19 4.89 17.60
CA ASP A 63 -3.75 5.37 18.86
C ASP A 63 -5.18 4.83 19.05
N PRO A 64 -5.46 4.05 20.11
CA PRO A 64 -6.81 3.56 20.40
C PRO A 64 -7.81 4.67 20.68
N ALA A 65 -7.36 5.86 21.14
CA ALA A 65 -8.23 7.01 21.32
C ALA A 65 -8.83 7.52 20.00
N MET A 66 -8.15 7.25 18.88
CA MET A 66 -8.60 7.57 17.54
C MET A 66 -9.42 6.42 16.90
N GLU A 67 -9.60 5.28 17.57
CA GLU A 67 -10.25 4.10 17.00
C GLU A 67 -11.70 4.36 16.59
N ASN A 68 -12.48 5.04 17.45
CA ASN A 68 -13.87 5.37 17.12
C ASN A 68 -13.96 6.29 15.90
N GLU A 69 -12.98 7.17 15.73
CA GLU A 69 -12.92 8.09 14.59
C GLU A 69 -12.47 7.36 13.32
N ARG A 70 -11.44 6.50 13.40
CA ARG A 70 -11.04 5.62 12.30
C ARG A 70 -12.19 4.72 11.87
N GLN A 71 -12.93 4.14 12.81
CA GLN A 71 -14.09 3.31 12.52
C GLN A 71 -15.21 4.11 11.86
N TYR A 72 -15.48 5.33 12.34
CA TYR A 72 -16.46 6.21 11.69
C TYR A 72 -16.07 6.50 10.24
N TRP A 73 -14.82 6.89 9.98
CA TRP A 73 -14.37 7.18 8.62
C TRP A 73 -14.32 5.92 7.74
N TRP A 74 -13.96 4.78 8.32
CA TRP A 74 -14.06 3.47 7.67
C TRP A 74 -15.49 3.20 7.22
N ASP A 75 -16.46 3.25 8.13
CA ASP A 75 -17.87 3.01 7.84
C ASP A 75 -18.42 4.03 6.82
N PHE A 76 -17.97 5.28 6.93
CA PHE A 76 -18.33 6.36 6.01
C PHE A 76 -17.88 6.07 4.58
N TYR A 77 -16.62 5.70 4.36
CA TYR A 77 -16.10 5.41 3.02
C TYR A 77 -16.64 4.10 2.44
N ILE A 78 -16.84 3.07 3.27
CA ILE A 78 -17.53 1.84 2.86
C ILE A 78 -18.93 2.16 2.35
N ARG A 79 -19.70 2.97 3.09
CA ARG A 79 -21.05 3.37 2.69
C ARG A 79 -21.03 4.18 1.38
N MET A 80 -20.07 5.07 1.20
CA MET A 80 -19.94 5.81 -0.06
C MET A 80 -19.68 4.88 -1.26
N ASP A 81 -18.82 3.87 -1.11
CA ASP A 81 -18.53 2.90 -2.17
C ASP A 81 -19.75 2.04 -2.49
N GLU A 82 -20.47 1.56 -1.48
CA GLU A 82 -21.74 0.84 -1.65
C GLU A 82 -22.77 1.66 -2.43
N LEU A 83 -22.90 2.95 -2.13
CA LEU A 83 -23.82 3.84 -2.85
C LEU A 83 -23.43 4.00 -4.32
N LYS A 84 -22.14 4.14 -4.63
CA LYS A 84 -21.65 4.21 -6.02
C LYS A 84 -21.99 2.91 -6.78
N LYS A 85 -21.69 1.75 -6.19
CA LYS A 85 -22.02 0.43 -6.76
C LYS A 85 -23.52 0.25 -6.98
N GLN A 86 -24.35 0.69 -6.03
CA GLN A 86 -25.80 0.66 -6.20
C GLN A 86 -26.26 1.57 -7.34
N ILE A 87 -25.70 2.78 -7.47
CA ILE A 87 -26.02 3.69 -8.58
C ILE A 87 -25.66 3.06 -9.92
N GLU A 88 -24.47 2.47 -10.06
CA GLU A 88 -24.05 1.78 -11.28
C GLU A 88 -24.99 0.61 -11.61
N THR A 89 -25.30 -0.21 -10.62
CA THR A 89 -26.23 -1.35 -10.76
C THR A 89 -27.60 -0.88 -11.25
N TRP A 90 -28.20 0.09 -10.56
CA TRP A 90 -29.50 0.64 -10.93
C TRP A 90 -29.47 1.31 -12.30
N THR A 91 -28.37 1.97 -12.67
CA THR A 91 -28.19 2.57 -13.99
C THR A 91 -28.16 1.52 -15.10
N ALA A 92 -27.51 0.37 -14.87
CA ALA A 92 -27.36 -0.70 -15.84
C ALA A 92 -28.62 -1.58 -16.04
N ILE A 93 -29.57 -1.60 -15.10
CA ILE A 93 -30.81 -2.39 -15.23
C ILE A 93 -31.61 -1.96 -16.46
N ALA A 94 -31.90 -2.92 -17.35
CA ALA A 94 -32.77 -2.74 -18.51
C ALA A 94 -34.23 -2.54 -18.07
N ILE A 95 -34.95 -1.67 -18.77
CA ILE A 95 -36.25 -1.16 -18.33
C ILE A 95 -37.34 -1.54 -19.35
N PRO A 96 -38.08 -2.65 -19.14
CA PRO A 96 -39.05 -3.12 -20.11
C PRO A 96 -40.41 -2.40 -20.04
N THR A 97 -40.72 -1.71 -18.92
CA THR A 97 -42.00 -1.00 -18.75
C THR A 97 -41.84 0.42 -18.19
N ALA A 98 -42.85 1.27 -18.41
CA ALA A 98 -42.86 2.64 -17.89
C ALA A 98 -42.95 2.72 -16.35
N THR A 99 -43.55 1.72 -15.70
CA THR A 99 -43.59 1.64 -14.22
C THR A 99 -42.21 1.31 -13.66
N ASP A 100 -41.47 0.41 -14.30
CA ASP A 100 -40.09 0.07 -13.91
C ASP A 100 -39.15 1.27 -14.09
N LEU A 101 -39.41 2.12 -15.11
CA LEU A 101 -38.68 3.36 -15.33
C LEU A 101 -38.86 4.32 -14.15
N ALA A 102 -40.10 4.57 -13.74
CA ALA A 102 -40.40 5.49 -12.64
C ALA A 102 -39.80 5.02 -11.30
N GLN A 103 -39.82 3.71 -11.03
CA GLN A 103 -39.19 3.14 -9.83
C GLN A 103 -37.67 3.29 -9.87
N LYS A 104 -37.04 3.00 -11.01
CA LYS A 104 -35.59 3.18 -11.20
C LYS A 104 -35.17 4.64 -11.03
N GLU A 105 -35.88 5.58 -11.64
CA GLU A 105 -35.58 7.01 -11.53
C GLU A 105 -35.70 7.50 -10.07
N THR A 106 -36.75 7.06 -9.36
CA THR A 106 -36.94 7.38 -7.94
C THR A 106 -35.77 6.86 -7.11
N ARG A 107 -35.39 5.58 -7.30
CA ARG A 107 -34.31 4.97 -6.53
C ARG A 107 -32.94 5.57 -6.84
N LEU A 108 -32.67 5.89 -8.10
CA LEU A 108 -31.43 6.58 -8.49
C LEU A 108 -31.36 7.98 -7.87
N ALA A 109 -32.45 8.74 -7.89
CA ALA A 109 -32.49 10.07 -7.28
C ALA A 109 -32.23 10.02 -5.76
N GLU A 110 -32.77 9.02 -5.05
CA GLU A 110 -32.49 8.79 -3.64
C GLU A 110 -31.01 8.51 -3.37
N LEU A 111 -30.42 7.55 -4.09
CA LEU A 111 -29.02 7.15 -3.93
C LEU A 111 -28.06 8.31 -4.27
N GLN A 112 -28.35 9.05 -5.34
CA GLN A 112 -27.57 10.22 -5.74
C GLN A 112 -27.65 11.34 -4.69
N ARG A 113 -28.83 11.56 -4.09
CA ARG A 113 -29.01 12.54 -3.01
C ARG A 113 -28.24 12.14 -1.75
N GLU A 114 -28.27 10.87 -1.37
CA GLU A 114 -27.51 10.36 -0.22
C GLU A 114 -26.01 10.53 -0.45
N LEU A 115 -25.50 10.10 -1.61
CA LEU A 115 -24.09 10.28 -1.98
C LEU A 115 -23.69 11.76 -2.01
N ALA A 116 -24.56 12.66 -2.49
CA ALA A 116 -24.31 14.09 -2.50
C ALA A 116 -24.27 14.69 -1.10
N ASN A 117 -25.06 14.18 -0.16
CA ASN A 117 -25.02 14.60 1.24
C ASN A 117 -23.74 14.15 1.93
N MET A 118 -23.34 12.87 1.73
CA MET A 118 -22.07 12.36 2.25
C MET A 118 -20.88 13.14 1.68
N LYS A 119 -20.86 13.44 0.37
CA LYS A 119 -19.81 14.30 -0.23
C LYS A 119 -19.76 15.72 0.32
N LYS A 120 -20.84 16.23 0.93
CA LYS A 120 -20.83 17.53 1.62
C LYS A 120 -20.25 17.40 3.03
N GLU A 121 -20.52 16.29 3.71
CA GLU A 121 -19.95 15.96 5.02
C GLU A 121 -18.44 15.72 4.92
N GLU A 122 -17.99 15.02 3.87
CA GLU A 122 -16.57 14.82 3.51
C GLU A 122 -15.80 16.15 3.33
N LYS A 123 -16.48 17.18 2.82
CA LYS A 123 -15.89 18.52 2.57
C LYS A 123 -15.84 19.41 3.80
N GLN A 124 -16.45 19.02 4.92
CA GLN A 124 -16.32 19.81 6.14
C GLN A 124 -14.91 19.63 6.73
N PRO A 125 -14.25 20.72 7.16
CA PRO A 125 -12.93 20.63 7.73
C PRO A 125 -12.96 19.72 8.95
N TYR A 126 -12.05 18.75 8.98
CA TYR A 126 -11.77 17.87 10.09
C TYR A 126 -11.73 18.68 11.40
N ARG A 127 -12.77 18.55 12.22
CA ARG A 127 -12.85 19.17 13.55
C ARG A 127 -12.47 18.11 14.56
N ASN A 128 -11.17 18.03 14.84
CA ASN A 128 -10.59 17.17 15.87
C ASN A 128 -11.33 17.39 17.23
N PRO A 129 -12.18 16.46 17.71
CA PRO A 129 -13.06 16.72 18.85
C PRO A 129 -12.37 16.60 20.21
N THR A 130 -11.13 16.11 20.27
CA THR A 130 -10.47 15.76 21.55
C THR A 130 -9.45 16.80 22.02
N GLY A 131 -9.25 17.92 21.31
CA GLY A 131 -8.30 18.96 21.74
C GLY A 131 -6.83 18.49 21.78
N HIS A 132 -6.54 17.28 21.32
CA HIS A 132 -5.19 16.87 20.94
C HIS A 132 -4.86 17.56 19.62
N GLN A 133 -4.45 18.83 19.71
CA GLN A 133 -3.58 19.40 18.71
C GLN A 133 -2.46 18.39 18.47
N CYS A 134 -2.43 17.76 17.31
CA CYS A 134 -1.15 17.37 16.72
C CYS A 134 -0.38 18.69 16.63
N ASN A 135 0.42 18.95 17.67
CA ASN A 135 1.07 20.23 17.87
C ASN A 135 2.03 20.43 16.72
N SER A 136 1.60 21.20 15.72
CA SER A 136 2.42 21.81 14.67
C SER A 136 3.39 22.87 15.21
N ASN A 137 3.84 22.73 16.46
CA ASN A 137 4.89 23.52 17.10
C ASN A 137 6.26 22.84 16.99
N GLY A 138 6.45 21.99 15.99
CA GLY A 138 7.79 21.76 15.47
C GLY A 138 8.26 23.06 14.82
N LYS A 139 9.17 23.79 15.49
CA LYS A 139 9.95 24.86 14.87
C LYS A 139 10.37 24.38 13.49
N GLN A 140 9.73 24.92 12.45
CA GLN A 140 10.16 24.73 11.09
C GLN A 140 11.61 25.23 11.06
N ALA A 141 12.55 24.33 10.79
CA ALA A 141 13.88 24.73 10.43
C ALA A 141 13.72 25.68 9.23
N SER A 142 14.06 26.95 9.46
CA SER A 142 13.99 27.98 8.45
C SER A 142 14.90 27.57 7.31
N VAL A 143 14.32 27.10 6.21
CA VAL A 143 15.00 27.10 4.93
C VAL A 143 15.15 28.57 4.59
N THR A 144 16.32 29.12 4.89
CA THR A 144 16.77 30.41 4.38
C THR A 144 16.93 30.29 2.87
N THR A 145 15.85 30.54 2.13
CA THR A 145 15.91 30.95 0.74
C THR A 145 15.36 32.36 0.64
N ASN A 146 16.27 33.30 0.37
CA ASN A 146 15.97 34.67 0.02
C ASN A 146 15.15 34.68 -1.28
N SER A 147 13.82 34.86 -1.19
CA SER A 147 13.07 35.78 -2.03
C SER A 147 11.77 36.19 -1.34
N ALA A 148 11.51 37.49 -1.28
CA ALA A 148 10.32 38.06 -0.69
C ALA A 148 9.11 37.84 -1.62
N GLY A 149 8.29 36.83 -1.31
CA GLY A 149 7.00 36.56 -1.92
C GLY A 149 6.21 35.57 -1.07
N LYS A 150 4.88 35.74 -0.98
CA LYS A 150 4.02 34.74 -0.33
C LYS A 150 4.14 33.41 -1.11
N PRO A 151 4.25 32.25 -0.45
CA PRO A 151 4.29 30.96 -1.14
C PRO A 151 3.08 30.79 -2.08
N GLU A 152 3.34 30.51 -3.37
CA GLU A 152 2.28 30.24 -4.34
C GLU A 152 1.85 28.77 -4.22
N TYR A 153 0.59 28.57 -3.84
CA TYR A 153 -0.05 27.25 -3.84
C TYR A 153 -0.84 27.03 -5.13
N ILE A 154 -0.69 25.85 -5.72
CA ILE A 154 -1.42 25.43 -6.92
C ILE A 154 -2.24 24.17 -6.63
N ALA A 155 -3.48 24.14 -7.13
CA ALA A 155 -4.35 22.99 -6.96
C ALA A 155 -3.86 21.78 -7.77
N TYR A 156 -4.23 20.58 -7.33
CA TYR A 156 -3.87 19.30 -7.93
C TYR A 156 -3.90 19.26 -9.47
N PRO A 157 -4.96 19.72 -10.20
CA PRO A 157 -4.97 19.62 -11.65
C PRO A 157 -3.84 20.43 -12.32
N LYS A 158 -3.49 21.60 -11.77
CA LYS A 158 -2.36 22.41 -12.26
C LYS A 158 -1.03 21.76 -11.90
N ALA A 159 -0.90 21.23 -10.68
CA ALA A 159 0.27 20.50 -10.22
C ALA A 159 0.55 19.29 -11.12
N MET A 160 -0.44 18.42 -11.34
CA MET A 160 -0.32 17.25 -12.22
C MET A 160 0.02 17.60 -13.66
N LYS A 161 -0.55 18.68 -14.22
CA LYS A 161 -0.20 19.10 -15.58
C LYS A 161 1.29 19.45 -15.69
N LEU A 162 1.83 20.18 -14.71
CA LEU A 162 3.25 20.52 -14.69
C LEU A 162 4.12 19.28 -14.47
N PHE A 163 3.67 18.39 -13.58
CA PHE A 163 4.38 17.17 -13.24
C PHE A 163 4.48 16.19 -14.42
N ALA A 164 3.34 15.92 -15.07
CA ALA A 164 3.25 15.08 -16.26
C ALA A 164 4.06 15.65 -17.43
N ASN A 165 3.99 16.97 -17.68
CA ASN A 165 4.76 17.59 -18.77
C ASN A 165 6.27 17.50 -18.57
N ARG A 166 6.74 17.49 -17.32
CA ARG A 166 8.18 17.54 -17.01
C ARG A 166 8.79 16.15 -16.85
N LEU A 167 8.04 15.20 -16.27
CA LEU A 167 8.56 13.91 -15.85
C LEU A 167 7.80 12.71 -16.44
N GLU A 168 6.79 12.96 -17.27
CA GLU A 168 5.84 11.93 -17.73
C GLU A 168 5.19 11.17 -16.56
N ALA A 169 5.04 11.87 -15.43
CA ALA A 169 4.62 11.27 -14.18
C ALA A 169 3.12 11.01 -14.10
N THR A 170 2.74 9.93 -13.42
CA THR A 170 1.33 9.57 -13.18
C THR A 170 0.80 10.11 -11.84
N PRO A 171 -0.53 10.13 -11.63
CA PRO A 171 -1.11 10.42 -10.32
C PRO A 171 -0.58 9.54 -9.19
N GLU A 172 -0.31 8.27 -9.48
CA GLU A 172 0.22 7.29 -8.55
C GLU A 172 1.66 7.61 -8.14
N GLU A 173 2.48 8.12 -9.07
CA GLU A 173 3.83 8.57 -8.74
C GLU A 173 3.82 9.84 -7.89
N LEU A 174 2.87 10.75 -8.12
CA LEU A 174 2.67 11.87 -7.21
C LEU A 174 2.22 11.40 -5.82
N ALA A 175 1.35 10.38 -5.76
CA ALA A 175 0.92 9.78 -4.51
C ALA A 175 2.07 9.09 -3.76
N ALA A 176 2.96 8.38 -4.47
CA ALA A 176 4.18 7.80 -3.92
C ALA A 176 5.08 8.90 -3.34
N GLY A 177 5.36 9.96 -4.12
CA GLY A 177 6.14 11.10 -3.66
C GLY A 177 5.57 11.75 -2.41
N LEU A 178 4.24 11.84 -2.30
CA LEU A 178 3.58 12.40 -1.12
C LEU A 178 3.62 11.44 0.09
N PHE A 179 3.47 10.14 -0.13
CA PHE A 179 3.57 9.12 0.91
C PHE A 179 4.95 9.11 1.56
N PHE A 180 6.00 9.22 0.75
CA PHE A 180 7.39 9.26 1.22
C PHE A 180 7.79 10.62 1.79
N GLY A 181 7.17 11.71 1.31
CA GLY A 181 7.38 13.08 1.79
C GLY A 181 8.79 13.64 1.51
N PRO A 182 9.02 14.96 1.64
CA PRO A 182 10.27 15.65 1.26
C PRO A 182 11.48 15.32 2.14
N GLY A 183 11.41 14.22 2.91
CA GLY A 183 12.28 13.93 4.03
C GLY A 183 13.12 12.68 3.95
N LEU A 184 12.79 11.79 3.02
CA LEU A 184 13.61 10.62 2.72
C LEU A 184 14.72 11.04 1.75
N GLU A 185 15.87 10.35 1.77
CA GLU A 185 16.82 10.38 0.65
C GLU A 185 16.13 10.07 -0.69
N LEU A 186 14.96 9.41 -0.63
CA LEU A 186 14.12 9.11 -1.77
C LEU A 186 13.46 10.35 -2.42
N GLY A 187 13.43 11.50 -1.75
CA GLY A 187 12.78 12.71 -2.23
C GLY A 187 11.26 12.55 -2.37
N GLY A 188 10.51 13.40 -1.68
CA GLY A 188 9.04 13.42 -1.81
C GLY A 188 8.50 14.82 -1.85
N ILE A 189 7.18 14.92 -1.91
CA ILE A 189 6.48 16.18 -2.10
C ILE A 189 5.51 16.46 -0.97
N THR A 190 5.29 17.73 -0.65
CA THR A 190 4.31 18.15 0.35
C THR A 190 2.99 18.53 -0.30
N ALA A 191 1.90 18.11 0.31
CA ALA A 191 0.55 18.53 -0.06
C ALA A 191 -0.15 19.23 1.10
N TYR A 192 -1.09 20.09 0.74
CA TYR A 192 -1.78 21.00 1.66
C TYR A 192 -3.28 20.96 1.43
N LEU A 193 -4.04 21.20 2.50
CA LEU A 193 -5.49 21.32 2.48
C LEU A 193 -5.89 22.79 2.49
N ASN A 194 -6.92 23.15 1.71
CA ASN A 194 -7.58 24.46 1.75
C ASN A 194 -6.63 25.68 1.63
N ALA A 195 -5.58 25.60 0.80
CA ALA A 195 -4.61 26.70 0.61
C ALA A 195 -5.21 27.94 -0.07
N ASN A 196 -6.40 27.82 -0.64
CA ASN A 196 -7.20 28.95 -1.12
C ASN A 196 -7.85 29.76 0.02
N GLU A 197 -7.98 29.19 1.22
CA GLU A 197 -8.76 29.76 2.33
C GLU A 197 -7.94 29.96 3.61
N LEU A 198 -6.93 29.11 3.85
CA LEU A 198 -6.19 29.06 5.11
C LEU A 198 -4.73 29.50 4.93
N ASP A 199 -4.21 30.24 5.91
CA ASP A 199 -2.84 30.76 5.92
C ASP A 199 -2.22 30.68 7.33
N PRO A 200 -1.22 29.79 7.58
CA PRO A 200 -0.73 28.78 6.64
C PRO A 200 -1.76 27.65 6.46
N PRO A 201 -1.81 26.99 5.29
CA PRO A 201 -2.69 25.85 5.10
C PRO A 201 -2.23 24.62 5.89
N PRO A 202 -3.16 23.82 6.44
CA PRO A 202 -2.86 22.52 7.04
C PRO A 202 -2.18 21.58 6.04
N ARG A 203 -1.26 20.74 6.53
CA ARG A 203 -0.65 19.68 5.73
C ARG A 203 -1.63 18.52 5.53
N PHE A 204 -1.54 17.89 4.37
CA PHE A 204 -2.27 16.67 4.05
C PHE A 204 -1.48 15.44 4.55
N TYR A 205 -2.21 14.44 5.07
CA TYR A 205 -1.66 13.13 5.44
C TYR A 205 -2.62 12.02 5.04
N TYR A 206 -2.10 10.97 4.40
CA TYR A 206 -2.90 9.83 3.96
C TYR A 206 -3.53 9.02 5.10
N ALA A 207 -2.92 9.02 6.29
CA ALA A 207 -3.44 8.30 7.45
C ALA A 207 -4.84 8.75 7.90
N ASN A 208 -5.31 9.93 7.46
CA ASN A 208 -6.66 10.41 7.74
C ASN A 208 -7.74 9.71 6.88
N TYR A 209 -7.35 8.86 5.92
CA TYR A 209 -8.23 8.21 4.95
C TYR A 209 -8.23 6.67 5.07
N VAL A 210 -7.84 6.15 6.25
CA VAL A 210 -7.94 4.72 6.55
C VAL A 210 -9.40 4.27 6.42
N GLY A 211 -9.61 3.14 5.73
CA GLY A 211 -10.92 2.59 5.38
C GLY A 211 -11.35 2.77 3.94
N SER A 212 -10.50 3.42 3.14
CA SER A 212 -10.56 3.37 1.69
C SER A 212 -9.23 2.90 1.13
N PHE A 213 -9.24 2.18 0.00
CA PHE A 213 -8.02 1.90 -0.78
C PHE A 213 -7.75 2.97 -1.86
N ASP A 214 -8.69 3.90 -2.07
CA ASP A 214 -8.57 5.01 -3.00
C ASP A 214 -7.77 6.17 -2.38
N TYR A 215 -6.47 6.20 -2.68
CA TYR A 215 -5.56 7.28 -2.32
C TYR A 215 -5.53 8.42 -3.35
N LEU A 216 -6.21 8.28 -4.48
CA LEU A 216 -6.20 9.31 -5.53
C LEU A 216 -7.27 10.37 -5.28
N ALA A 217 -8.49 9.97 -4.91
CA ALA A 217 -9.56 10.91 -4.57
C ALA A 217 -9.13 11.98 -3.53
N PRO A 218 -8.52 11.63 -2.39
CA PRO A 218 -8.07 12.64 -1.43
C PRO A 218 -6.93 13.50 -1.98
N LEU A 219 -6.02 12.93 -2.78
CA LEU A 219 -4.95 13.68 -3.45
C LEU A 219 -5.51 14.74 -4.41
N MET A 220 -6.61 14.47 -5.08
CA MET A 220 -7.27 15.43 -6.00
C MET A 220 -7.81 16.68 -5.30
N SER A 221 -8.00 16.64 -3.99
CA SER A 221 -8.42 17.80 -3.17
C SER A 221 -7.25 18.67 -2.70
N CYS A 222 -6.02 18.24 -2.95
CA CYS A 222 -4.82 18.87 -2.41
C CYS A 222 -4.32 20.08 -3.20
N TRP A 223 -3.55 20.88 -2.49
CA TRP A 223 -2.76 22.00 -2.99
C TRP A 223 -1.27 21.72 -2.80
N PHE A 224 -0.44 22.28 -3.67
CA PHE A 224 1.01 22.04 -3.69
C PHE A 224 1.74 23.37 -3.82
N LEU A 225 2.96 23.46 -3.28
CA LEU A 225 3.80 24.62 -3.55
C LEU A 225 4.24 24.59 -5.02
N ALA A 226 4.03 25.69 -5.74
CA ALA A 226 4.38 25.79 -7.15
C ALA A 226 5.88 25.57 -7.39
N GLU A 227 6.72 26.14 -6.51
CA GLU A 227 8.17 25.99 -6.54
C GLU A 227 8.59 24.54 -6.30
N GLU A 228 7.96 23.86 -5.33
CA GLU A 228 8.25 22.45 -5.03
C GLU A 228 7.91 21.57 -6.23
N ILE A 229 6.73 21.74 -6.85
CA ILE A 229 6.34 21.01 -8.08
C ILE A 229 7.31 21.29 -9.23
N ALA A 230 7.78 22.52 -9.39
CA ALA A 230 8.70 22.90 -10.46
C ALA A 230 10.08 22.26 -10.30
N ASN A 231 10.55 22.12 -9.06
CA ASN A 231 11.90 21.67 -8.75
C ASN A 231 12.00 20.20 -8.31
N PHE A 232 10.88 19.54 -7.99
CA PHE A 232 10.88 18.18 -7.45
C PHE A 232 11.52 17.20 -8.45
N GLN A 233 12.44 16.36 -8.00
CA GLN A 233 13.01 15.28 -8.80
C GLN A 233 12.83 13.99 -8.01
N PRO A 234 11.98 13.06 -8.47
CA PRO A 234 11.82 11.79 -7.78
C PRO A 234 13.12 11.00 -7.92
N THR A 235 13.65 10.48 -6.80
CA THR A 235 14.82 9.59 -6.88
C THR A 235 14.44 8.16 -7.26
N GLU A 236 13.16 7.82 -7.12
CA GLU A 236 12.58 6.54 -7.47
C GLU A 236 11.30 6.76 -8.29
N ARG A 237 11.06 5.89 -9.28
CA ARG A 237 9.84 5.87 -10.08
C ARG A 237 8.97 4.70 -9.63
N TYR A 238 7.65 4.81 -9.81
CA TYR A 238 6.73 3.78 -9.34
C TYR A 238 5.78 3.34 -10.44
N ILE A 239 5.45 2.05 -10.44
CA ILE A 239 4.35 1.51 -11.23
C ILE A 239 3.32 0.85 -10.33
N THR A 240 2.09 0.75 -10.80
CA THR A 240 1.02 0.04 -10.08
C THR A 240 1.22 -1.48 -10.13
N GLY A 241 0.63 -2.19 -9.18
CA GLY A 241 0.56 -3.64 -9.20
C GLY A 241 -0.04 -4.19 -10.50
N ASN A 242 -1.10 -3.55 -11.01
CA ASN A 242 -1.65 -3.88 -12.33
C ASN A 242 -0.63 -3.76 -13.46
N ALA A 243 0.12 -2.66 -13.52
CA ALA A 243 1.14 -2.46 -14.54
C ALA A 243 2.28 -3.49 -14.41
N LEU A 244 2.67 -3.84 -13.19
CA LEU A 244 3.67 -4.87 -12.94
C LEU A 244 3.20 -6.26 -13.37
N ILE A 245 1.97 -6.64 -13.00
CA ILE A 245 1.34 -7.91 -13.41
C ILE A 245 1.31 -8.00 -14.94
N GLU A 246 0.88 -6.94 -15.62
CA GLU A 246 0.88 -6.90 -17.09
C GLU A 246 2.30 -7.02 -17.65
N ARG A 247 3.26 -6.28 -17.10
CA ARG A 247 4.66 -6.28 -17.55
C ARG A 247 5.27 -7.68 -17.46
N TRP A 248 5.12 -8.36 -16.33
CA TRP A 248 5.68 -9.68 -16.09
C TRP A 248 4.85 -10.81 -16.72
N SER A 249 3.59 -10.57 -17.09
CA SER A 249 2.80 -11.55 -17.89
C SER A 249 3.43 -11.88 -19.24
N LYS A 250 4.31 -11.00 -19.74
CA LYS A 250 5.02 -11.17 -21.02
C LYS A 250 6.18 -12.16 -20.92
N GLN A 251 6.60 -12.53 -19.71
CA GLN A 251 7.69 -13.47 -19.50
C GLN A 251 7.19 -14.92 -19.59
N PRO A 252 7.83 -15.78 -20.38
CA PRO A 252 7.39 -17.15 -20.53
C PRO A 252 7.56 -17.93 -19.23
N ASN A 253 6.60 -18.81 -18.95
CA ASN A 253 6.65 -19.77 -17.83
C ASN A 253 6.64 -19.17 -16.41
N ILE A 254 6.25 -17.90 -16.24
CA ILE A 254 5.96 -17.35 -14.91
C ILE A 254 4.46 -17.08 -14.74
N GLN A 255 3.97 -17.26 -13.52
CA GLN A 255 2.66 -16.78 -13.07
C GLN A 255 2.88 -15.44 -12.36
N PRO A 256 2.53 -14.28 -12.96
CA PRO A 256 3.00 -12.97 -12.50
C PRO A 256 2.70 -12.69 -11.02
N VAL A 257 1.46 -12.91 -10.58
CA VAL A 257 1.05 -12.69 -9.19
C VAL A 257 1.88 -13.57 -8.23
N ALA A 258 1.99 -14.87 -8.50
CA ALA A 258 2.77 -15.78 -7.67
C ALA A 258 4.26 -15.39 -7.64
N TYR A 259 4.79 -14.91 -8.76
CA TYR A 259 6.18 -14.46 -8.85
C TYR A 259 6.41 -13.16 -8.08
N ILE A 260 5.51 -12.18 -8.16
CA ILE A 260 5.54 -10.94 -7.36
C ILE A 260 5.56 -11.27 -5.87
N LEU A 261 4.65 -12.15 -5.42
CA LEU A 261 4.60 -12.59 -4.02
C LEU A 261 5.90 -13.26 -3.57
N ALA A 262 6.51 -14.07 -4.45
CA ALA A 262 7.81 -14.68 -4.17
C ALA A 262 8.93 -13.62 -4.03
N LYS A 263 8.97 -12.61 -4.91
CA LYS A 263 9.99 -11.54 -4.83
C LYS A 263 9.84 -10.65 -3.59
N ILE A 264 8.60 -10.42 -3.15
CA ILE A 264 8.30 -9.72 -1.89
C ILE A 264 8.76 -10.56 -0.69
N ALA A 265 8.46 -11.87 -0.69
CA ALA A 265 8.92 -12.78 0.37
C ALA A 265 10.46 -12.92 0.43
N GLU A 266 11.14 -12.81 -0.72
CA GLU A 266 12.61 -12.73 -0.81
C GLU A 266 13.17 -11.37 -0.35
N SER A 267 12.31 -10.39 0.00
CA SER A 267 12.69 -9.00 0.30
C SER A 267 13.43 -8.29 -0.85
N ARG A 268 13.23 -8.76 -2.09
CA ARG A 268 13.83 -8.17 -3.30
C ARG A 268 12.90 -7.18 -4.00
N LEU A 269 11.61 -7.24 -3.68
CA LEU A 269 10.60 -6.33 -4.19
C LEU A 269 9.84 -5.72 -3.00
N MET A 270 9.75 -4.40 -2.96
CA MET A 270 8.95 -3.68 -1.97
C MET A 270 7.57 -3.41 -2.56
N ASP A 271 6.53 -3.63 -1.76
CA ASP A 271 5.19 -3.13 -2.03
C ASP A 271 4.85 -1.98 -1.07
N CYS A 272 4.17 -0.96 -1.57
CA CYS A 272 3.62 0.09 -0.71
C CYS A 272 2.23 0.50 -1.18
N GLN A 273 1.40 0.99 -0.26
CA GLN A 273 0.15 1.65 -0.59
C GLN A 273 0.04 2.94 0.23
N PRO A 274 -0.24 4.11 -0.37
CA PRO A 274 -0.08 5.41 0.30
C PRO A 274 -0.85 5.61 1.63
N ILE A 275 -1.96 4.90 1.85
CA ILE A 275 -2.77 4.97 3.07
C ILE A 275 -2.29 3.96 4.13
N TYR A 276 -1.97 2.73 3.73
CA TYR A 276 -1.69 1.60 4.62
C TYR A 276 -0.19 1.27 4.76
N GLY A 277 0.65 1.89 3.94
CA GLY A 277 2.09 1.63 3.83
C GLY A 277 2.46 0.34 3.10
N ARG A 278 1.55 -0.62 2.98
CA ARG A 278 1.75 -1.95 2.38
C ARG A 278 0.46 -2.53 1.83
N THR A 279 0.56 -3.62 1.07
CA THR A 279 -0.56 -4.36 0.49
C THR A 279 -0.77 -5.71 1.19
N GLU A 280 -1.82 -6.43 0.79
CA GLU A 280 -2.08 -7.81 1.19
C GLU A 280 -0.93 -8.78 0.83
N ALA A 281 -0.06 -8.40 -0.11
CA ALA A 281 1.09 -9.20 -0.53
C ALA A 281 2.09 -9.41 0.61
N THR A 282 2.26 -8.40 1.46
CA THR A 282 3.15 -8.45 2.63
C THR A 282 2.42 -8.94 3.88
N VAL A 283 1.10 -8.71 3.99
CA VAL A 283 0.29 -9.13 5.15
C VAL A 283 -0.87 -10.00 4.69
N SER A 284 -0.61 -11.30 4.52
CA SER A 284 -1.64 -12.26 4.13
C SER A 284 -2.65 -12.50 5.26
N GLY A 285 -3.95 -12.43 4.98
CA GLY A 285 -4.98 -13.11 5.78
C GLY A 285 -5.99 -12.27 6.57
N ALA A 286 -6.16 -10.96 6.29
CA ALA A 286 -7.12 -10.16 7.06
C ALA A 286 -8.14 -9.33 6.26
N GLY A 287 -8.06 -9.28 4.91
CA GLY A 287 -8.96 -8.44 4.09
C GLY A 287 -8.93 -6.94 4.44
N SER A 288 -8.01 -6.54 5.32
CA SER A 288 -7.87 -5.20 5.89
C SER A 288 -6.77 -4.39 5.22
N PHE A 289 -6.00 -5.02 4.33
CA PHE A 289 -4.95 -4.39 3.53
C PHE A 289 -5.39 -4.28 2.07
N PRO A 290 -4.90 -3.26 1.35
CA PRO A 290 -5.26 -3.04 -0.04
C PRO A 290 -4.78 -4.19 -0.94
N PRO A 291 -5.54 -4.52 -2.00
CA PRO A 291 -5.14 -5.54 -2.97
C PRO A 291 -3.80 -5.24 -3.62
N LEU A 292 -3.09 -6.28 -4.02
CA LEU A 292 -1.79 -6.20 -4.70
C LEU A 292 -1.82 -5.25 -5.90
N GLU A 293 -2.90 -5.29 -6.67
CA GLU A 293 -3.10 -4.52 -7.91
C GLU A 293 -3.03 -3.01 -7.70
N THR A 294 -3.40 -2.55 -6.50
CA THR A 294 -3.46 -1.13 -6.13
C THR A 294 -2.15 -0.62 -5.50
N GLY A 295 -1.24 -1.55 -5.18
CA GLY A 295 0.08 -1.25 -4.64
C GLY A 295 0.97 -0.52 -5.64
N LEU A 296 1.96 0.19 -5.10
CA LEU A 296 3.00 0.88 -5.82
C LEU A 296 4.32 0.15 -5.61
N PHE A 297 5.02 -0.07 -6.72
CA PHE A 297 6.25 -0.85 -6.79
C PHE A 297 7.38 0.01 -7.37
N PRO A 298 8.54 0.09 -6.69
CA PRO A 298 9.69 0.85 -7.18
C PRO A 298 10.22 0.21 -8.47
N LEU A 299 10.42 1.05 -9.50
CA LEU A 299 10.86 0.59 -10.81
C LEU A 299 12.28 0.04 -10.76
N SER A 300 13.17 0.63 -9.94
CA SER A 300 14.53 0.14 -9.77
C SER A 300 14.59 -1.34 -9.33
N HIS A 301 13.79 -1.74 -8.34
CA HIS A 301 13.74 -3.13 -7.87
C HIS A 301 13.24 -4.07 -8.98
N ILE A 302 12.25 -3.61 -9.75
CA ILE A 302 11.71 -4.38 -10.88
C ILE A 302 12.80 -4.60 -11.93
N GLU A 303 13.52 -3.55 -12.31
CA GLU A 303 14.61 -3.61 -13.30
C GLU A 303 15.76 -4.50 -12.82
N GLU A 304 16.11 -4.45 -11.54
CA GLU A 304 17.12 -5.33 -10.94
C GLU A 304 16.69 -6.80 -11.00
N ILE A 305 15.44 -7.10 -10.65
CA ILE A 305 14.87 -8.46 -10.74
C ILE A 305 14.85 -8.93 -12.19
N GLU A 306 14.43 -8.09 -13.13
CA GLU A 306 14.41 -8.43 -14.55
C GLU A 306 15.81 -8.74 -15.07
N ALA A 307 16.80 -7.93 -14.70
CA ALA A 307 18.18 -8.14 -15.09
C ALA A 307 18.76 -9.45 -14.53
N SER A 308 18.44 -9.82 -13.28
CA SER A 308 18.99 -11.00 -12.63
C SER A 308 18.26 -12.30 -12.97
N ASP A 309 16.93 -12.27 -13.03
CA ASP A 309 16.11 -13.48 -13.09
C ASP A 309 15.68 -13.81 -14.52
N PHE A 310 15.50 -12.80 -15.39
CA PHE A 310 15.09 -13.02 -16.78
C PHE A 310 16.28 -12.99 -17.74
N GLY A 311 17.29 -12.16 -17.45
CA GLY A 311 18.57 -12.14 -18.15
C GLY A 311 18.47 -11.85 -19.66
N SER A 312 19.62 -11.58 -20.30
CA SER A 312 19.73 -11.57 -21.76
C SER A 312 20.14 -12.95 -22.23
N ASP A 313 19.32 -13.63 -23.03
CA ASP A 313 19.59 -14.94 -23.64
C ASP A 313 20.94 -15.00 -24.39
N LYS A 314 22.02 -15.28 -23.65
CA LYS A 314 23.26 -15.87 -24.17
C LYS A 314 23.79 -16.86 -23.15
N LEU A 315 23.03 -17.94 -22.93
CA LEU A 315 23.66 -19.21 -22.58
C LEU A 315 24.57 -19.58 -23.76
N ASP A 316 25.86 -19.34 -23.61
CA ASP A 316 26.87 -19.83 -24.54
C ASP A 316 26.84 -21.36 -24.53
N ARG A 317 26.11 -21.92 -25.49
CA ARG A 317 25.97 -23.37 -25.68
C ARG A 317 27.30 -24.04 -26.05
N SER A 318 28.37 -23.28 -26.28
CA SER A 318 29.70 -23.83 -26.55
C SER A 318 30.30 -24.61 -25.37
N ASN A 319 29.83 -24.37 -24.14
CA ASN A 319 30.28 -25.11 -22.95
C ASN A 319 29.51 -26.41 -22.67
N PHE A 320 28.48 -26.75 -23.45
CA PHE A 320 27.70 -27.99 -23.28
C PHE A 320 28.07 -29.14 -24.22
N VAL A 321 29.22 -29.07 -24.91
CA VAL A 321 29.76 -30.22 -25.66
C VAL A 321 30.96 -30.82 -24.93
N LYS A 322 30.68 -31.65 -23.93
CA LYS A 322 31.47 -32.86 -23.71
C LYS A 322 30.57 -34.05 -24.01
N PRO A 323 30.89 -34.90 -25.00
CA PRO A 323 30.09 -36.09 -25.27
C PRO A 323 30.26 -37.03 -24.08
N LEU A 324 29.21 -37.21 -23.28
CA LEU A 324 29.18 -38.23 -22.26
C LEU A 324 28.92 -39.58 -22.93
N ASN A 325 29.96 -40.12 -23.59
CA ASN A 325 30.05 -41.56 -23.84
C ASN A 325 30.40 -42.23 -22.50
N ALA A 326 29.40 -42.35 -21.63
CA ALA A 326 29.42 -43.23 -20.48
C ALA A 326 28.09 -43.99 -20.45
N PRO A 327 28.10 -45.32 -20.32
CA PRO A 327 26.87 -46.12 -20.41
C PRO A 327 25.91 -45.72 -19.28
N ILE A 328 24.70 -45.33 -19.65
CA ILE A 328 23.59 -45.13 -18.72
C ILE A 328 23.24 -46.50 -18.13
N ASN A 329 23.90 -46.87 -17.04
CA ASN A 329 23.42 -47.90 -16.14
C ASN A 329 22.47 -47.24 -15.12
N ALA A 330 21.18 -47.45 -15.37
CA ALA A 330 20.14 -47.69 -14.37
C ALA A 330 20.14 -46.80 -13.10
N LEU A 331 19.55 -45.60 -13.20
CA LEU A 331 18.66 -45.15 -12.13
C LEU A 331 17.37 -45.98 -12.25
N SER A 332 17.23 -46.96 -11.34
CA SER A 332 16.22 -48.00 -11.44
C SER A 332 14.79 -47.42 -11.40
N LYS A 333 13.91 -47.96 -12.24
CA LYS A 333 12.46 -47.71 -12.27
C LYS A 333 11.77 -47.74 -10.88
N GLY A 334 12.41 -48.33 -9.87
CA GLY A 334 11.91 -48.39 -8.50
C GLY A 334 11.82 -47.04 -7.80
N GLU A 335 12.79 -46.13 -7.97
CA GLU A 335 12.81 -44.86 -7.21
C GLU A 335 11.75 -43.85 -7.70
N PHE A 336 11.45 -43.88 -9.01
CA PHE A 336 10.39 -43.05 -9.58
C PHE A 336 9.00 -43.58 -9.20
N LEU A 337 8.84 -44.90 -9.11
CA LEU A 337 7.59 -45.52 -8.66
C LEU A 337 7.34 -45.21 -7.18
N VAL A 338 8.35 -45.28 -6.31
CA VAL A 338 8.22 -45.00 -4.87
C VAL A 338 7.83 -43.53 -4.61
N LYS A 339 8.39 -42.57 -5.34
CA LYS A 339 8.02 -41.15 -5.19
C LYS A 339 6.60 -40.87 -5.68
N LYS A 340 6.17 -41.52 -6.76
CA LYS A 340 4.80 -41.39 -7.27
C LYS A 340 3.78 -42.02 -6.31
N THR A 341 4.04 -43.22 -5.81
CA THR A 341 3.18 -43.88 -4.80
C THR A 341 3.04 -43.05 -3.53
N ARG A 342 4.09 -42.32 -3.12
CA ARG A 342 4.06 -41.44 -1.94
C ARG A 342 3.20 -40.18 -2.16
N ILE A 343 3.24 -39.59 -3.36
CA ILE A 343 2.40 -38.43 -3.72
C ILE A 343 0.94 -38.84 -3.87
N ASP A 344 0.69 -40.00 -4.47
CA ASP A 344 -0.67 -40.54 -4.65
C ASP A 344 -1.29 -40.91 -3.28
N ALA A 345 -0.51 -41.47 -2.35
CA ALA A 345 -0.96 -41.76 -0.98
C ALA A 345 -1.26 -40.48 -0.19
N MET A 346 -0.41 -39.45 -0.29
CA MET A 346 -0.67 -38.15 0.35
C MET A 346 -1.92 -37.46 -0.21
N SER A 347 -2.18 -37.60 -1.52
CA SER A 347 -3.37 -37.02 -2.14
C SER A 347 -4.65 -37.71 -1.66
N ALA A 348 -4.64 -39.04 -1.54
CA ALA A 348 -5.78 -39.81 -1.03
C ALA A 348 -6.09 -39.49 0.45
N GLU A 349 -5.06 -39.28 1.26
CA GLU A 349 -5.20 -38.93 2.68
C GLU A 349 -5.79 -37.52 2.87
N ILE A 350 -5.42 -36.58 2.01
CA ILE A 350 -6.00 -35.23 1.99
C ILE A 350 -7.48 -35.29 1.59
N GLU A 351 -7.85 -36.07 0.58
CA GLU A 351 -9.25 -36.23 0.14
C GLU A 351 -10.13 -36.85 1.23
N GLU A 352 -9.63 -37.82 1.98
CA GLU A 352 -10.35 -38.42 3.12
C GLU A 352 -10.56 -37.41 4.26
N VAL A 353 -9.54 -36.60 4.58
CA VAL A 353 -9.67 -35.55 5.60
C VAL A 353 -10.68 -34.48 5.19
N ILE A 354 -10.73 -34.12 3.90
CA ILE A 354 -11.71 -33.19 3.35
C ILE A 354 -13.13 -33.78 3.42
N LEU A 355 -13.30 -35.08 3.14
CA LEU A 355 -14.58 -35.77 3.26
C LEU A 355 -15.08 -35.81 4.71
N GLU A 356 -14.19 -36.03 5.68
CA GLU A 356 -14.57 -36.07 7.10
C GLU A 356 -14.86 -34.70 7.71
N LEU A 357 -14.18 -33.65 7.26
CA LEU A 357 -14.41 -32.28 7.75
C LEU A 357 -15.58 -31.59 7.01
N GLY A 358 -16.03 -32.16 5.91
CA GLY A 358 -17.07 -31.59 5.05
C GLY A 358 -16.52 -30.52 4.10
N LYS A 359 -17.26 -30.24 3.02
CA LYS A 359 -16.84 -29.37 1.90
C LYS A 359 -16.58 -27.90 2.25
N GLN A 360 -16.75 -27.50 3.51
CA GLN A 360 -16.54 -26.13 4.01
C GLN A 360 -15.33 -26.01 4.94
N ALA A 361 -14.52 -27.07 5.08
CA ALA A 361 -13.32 -27.05 5.91
C ALA A 361 -12.27 -26.07 5.38
N THR A 362 -11.75 -25.22 6.27
CA THR A 362 -10.69 -24.29 5.93
C THR A 362 -9.35 -25.04 5.76
N PRO A 363 -8.40 -24.52 4.94
CA PRO A 363 -7.08 -25.13 4.79
C PRO A 363 -6.33 -25.34 6.12
N TYR A 364 -6.59 -24.48 7.11
CA TYR A 364 -6.01 -24.60 8.46
C TYR A 364 -6.55 -25.82 9.22
N GLU A 365 -7.85 -26.10 9.13
CA GLU A 365 -8.49 -27.25 9.79
C GLU A 365 -8.05 -28.58 9.16
N ILE A 366 -7.91 -28.60 7.83
CA ILE A 366 -7.38 -29.75 7.09
C ILE A 366 -5.93 -30.03 7.53
N MET A 367 -5.09 -29.01 7.62
CA MET A 367 -3.69 -29.13 8.05
C MET A 367 -3.54 -29.56 9.51
N GLN A 368 -4.39 -29.07 10.42
CA GLN A 368 -4.37 -29.50 11.82
C GLN A 368 -4.81 -30.95 11.98
N LYS A 369 -5.81 -31.39 11.21
CA LYS A 369 -6.28 -32.78 11.29
C LYS A 369 -5.30 -33.78 10.68
N LEU A 370 -4.62 -33.42 9.59
CA LEU A 370 -3.52 -34.21 9.01
C LEU A 370 -2.33 -34.34 9.98
N LYS A 371 -1.98 -33.26 10.70
CA LYS A 371 -0.92 -33.28 11.72
C LYS A 371 -1.24 -34.17 12.92
N ASN A 372 -2.52 -34.39 13.22
CA ASN A 372 -2.96 -35.25 14.32
C ASN A 372 -3.13 -36.73 13.90
N ARG A 373 -2.98 -37.05 12.60
CA ARG A 373 -3.04 -38.41 12.04
C ARG A 373 -1.67 -39.05 11.83
N ALA A 374 -0.64 -38.22 11.64
CA ALA A 374 0.77 -38.63 11.64
C ALA A 374 1.30 -38.81 13.06
#